data_AF-A0A2T4BP34-F1
#
_entry.id   AF-A0A2T4BP34-F1
#
_cell.length_a   1.000
_cell.length_b   1.000
_cell.length_c   1.000
_cell.angle_alpha   90.00
_cell.angle_beta   90.00
_cell.angle_gamma   90.00
#
_symmetry.space_group_name_H-M   'P 1'
#
loop_
_entity.id
_entity.type
_entity.pdbx_description
1 polymer ?
#
loop_
_entity_poly.entity_id
_entity_poly.type
_entity_poly.pdbx_seq_one_letter_code
_entity_poly.pdbx_strand_id
1 'polypeptide(L)'
;TRQVKAIEAFEVEAVKNAEATKQAVDLELKDLAATLKNIEEARPFDELTVDEVAAAEKSIDEKTAELVSKGRWMVPGYKEKFGDLAMV
;
A
#
# COMPACT_ATOMS: atom_id res chain seq x y z
N THR A 1 -6.31 34.09 38.91
CA THR A 1 -6.54 34.12 37.45
C THR A 1 -6.79 32.71 36.95
N ARG A 2 -8.06 32.26 36.95
CA ARG A 2 -8.47 30.89 36.57
C ARG A 2 -8.28 30.60 35.07
N GLN A 3 -8.29 31.67 34.27
CA GLN A 3 -8.06 31.65 32.83
C GLN A 3 -6.61 31.28 32.47
N VAL A 4 -5.62 31.72 33.25
CA VAL A 4 -4.20 31.42 33.00
C VAL A 4 -3.93 29.92 33.09
N LYS A 5 -4.46 29.25 34.12
CA LYS A 5 -4.36 27.78 34.25
C LYS A 5 -5.06 27.00 33.13
N ALA A 6 -6.15 27.55 32.59
CA ALA A 6 -6.83 26.93 31.45
C ALA A 6 -6.01 27.08 30.17
N ILE A 7 -5.41 28.26 29.94
CA ILE A 7 -4.51 28.51 28.80
C ILE A 7 -3.28 27.58 28.86
N GLU A 8 -2.66 27.43 30.04
CA GLU A 8 -1.54 26.52 30.24
C GLU A 8 -1.92 25.06 29.91
N ALA A 9 -3.10 24.60 30.32
CA ALA A 9 -3.58 23.26 30.00
C ALA A 9 -3.81 23.06 28.49
N PHE A 10 -4.40 24.05 27.81
CA PHE A 10 -4.58 24.04 26.36
C PHE A 10 -3.24 24.04 25.61
N GLU A 11 -2.26 24.80 26.09
CA GLU A 11 -0.93 24.87 25.49
C GLU A 11 -0.21 23.52 25.60
N VAL A 12 -0.24 22.87 26.76
CA VAL A 12 0.36 21.53 26.95
C VAL A 12 -0.27 20.50 26.02
N GLU A 13 -1.59 20.51 25.87
CA GLU A 13 -2.29 19.57 25.00
C GLU A 13 -2.05 19.86 23.51
N ALA A 14 -2.01 21.14 23.11
CA ALA A 14 -1.68 21.56 21.76
C ALA A 14 -0.25 21.17 21.37
N VAL A 15 0.73 21.40 22.26
CA VAL A 15 2.14 21.02 22.04
C VAL A 15 2.26 19.51 21.94
N LYS A 16 1.62 18.75 22.83
CA LYS A 16 1.62 17.28 22.76
C LYS A 16 1.06 16.75 21.44
N ASN A 17 -0.06 17.31 20.97
CA ASN A 17 -0.68 16.89 19.70
C ASN A 17 0.19 17.27 18.49
N ALA A 18 0.83 18.44 18.52
CA ALA A 18 1.75 18.88 17.48
C ALA A 18 2.99 17.98 17.42
N GLU A 19 3.57 17.62 18.57
CA GLU A 19 4.71 16.70 18.65
C GLU A 19 4.35 15.30 18.16
N ALA A 20 3.18 14.78 18.55
CA ALA A 20 2.70 13.47 18.09
C ALA A 20 2.49 13.45 16.56
N THR A 21 1.88 14.50 16.01
CA THR A 21 1.68 14.64 14.56
C THR A 21 3.02 14.75 13.84
N LYS A 22 3.96 15.55 14.37
CA LYS A 22 5.29 15.68 13.80
C LYS A 22 6.00 14.33 13.75
N GLN A 23 5.96 13.56 14.82
CA GLN A 23 6.56 12.21 14.86
C GLN A 23 5.92 11.26 13.85
N ALA A 24 4.58 11.29 13.71
CA ALA A 24 3.88 10.48 12.71
C ALA A 24 4.30 10.85 11.28
N VAL A 25 4.33 12.15 10.95
CA VAL A 25 4.75 12.64 9.64
C VAL A 25 6.22 12.30 9.37
N ASP A 26 7.10 12.44 10.36
CA ASP A 26 8.52 12.08 10.21
C ASP A 26 8.72 10.58 9.94
N LEU A 27 7.85 9.71 10.45
CA LEU A 27 7.84 8.28 10.14
C LEU A 27 7.32 8.02 8.73
N GLU A 28 6.16 8.59 8.37
CA GLU A 28 5.59 8.44 7.03
C GLU A 28 6.54 8.90 5.93
N LEU A 29 7.25 10.02 6.14
CA LEU A 29 8.24 10.51 5.18
C LEU A 29 9.42 9.54 5.00
N LYS A 30 9.86 8.87 6.07
CA LYS A 30 10.92 7.84 5.98
C LYS A 30 10.43 6.62 5.22
N ASP A 31 9.21 6.18 5.48
CA ASP A 31 8.60 5.04 4.79
C ASP A 31 8.37 5.35 3.31
N LEU A 32 7.94 6.58 2.98
CA LEU A 32 7.80 7.04 1.60
C LEU A 32 9.15 7.12 0.88
N ALA A 33 10.19 7.61 1.56
CA ALA A 33 11.54 7.67 0.99
C ALA A 33 12.10 6.27 0.74
N ALA A 34 11.88 5.32 1.65
CA ALA A 34 12.23 3.92 1.45
C ALA A 34 11.45 3.31 0.27
N THR A 35 10.16 3.62 0.15
CA THR A 35 9.32 3.17 -0.96
C THR A 35 9.81 3.73 -2.29
N LEU A 36 10.16 5.02 -2.35
CA LEU A 36 10.72 5.64 -3.55
C LEU A 36 12.02 4.95 -3.96
N LYS A 37 12.94 4.73 -3.01
CA LYS A 37 14.19 4.03 -3.27
C LYS A 37 13.96 2.62 -3.83
N ASN A 38 13.00 1.89 -3.25
CA ASN A 38 12.64 0.57 -3.75
C ASN A 38 12.11 0.62 -5.19
N ILE A 39 11.36 1.66 -5.57
CA ILE A 39 10.87 1.85 -6.95
C ILE A 39 12.03 2.16 -7.91
N GLU A 40 12.98 2.98 -7.50
CA GLU A 40 14.14 3.37 -8.33
C GLU A 40 15.13 2.23 -8.55
N GLU A 41 15.34 1.39 -7.53
CA GLU A 41 16.25 0.25 -7.58
C GLU A 41 15.56 -1.04 -8.04
N ALA A 42 14.24 -1.00 -8.26
CA ALA A 42 13.48 -2.16 -8.71
C ALA A 42 13.95 -2.62 -10.10
N ARG A 43 13.94 -3.94 -10.30
CA ARG A 43 14.16 -4.54 -11.61
C ARG A 43 13.06 -4.11 -12.59
N PRO A 44 13.37 -4.05 -13.91
CA PRO A 44 12.35 -3.80 -14.93
C PRO A 44 11.25 -4.87 -14.93
N PHE A 45 10.02 -4.45 -15.26
CA PHE A 45 8.87 -5.37 -15.34
C PHE A 45 9.05 -6.46 -16.40
N ASP A 46 9.79 -6.20 -17.47
CA ASP A 46 10.04 -7.17 -18.55
C ASP A 46 10.92 -8.35 -18.12
N GLU A 47 11.69 -8.17 -17.05
CA GLU A 47 12.55 -9.22 -16.49
C GLU A 47 11.89 -9.95 -15.32
N LEU A 48 10.68 -9.55 -14.89
CA LEU A 48 10.00 -10.11 -13.74
C LEU A 48 9.39 -11.48 -14.07
N THR A 49 9.58 -12.47 -13.21
CA THR A 49 8.99 -13.81 -13.39
C THR A 49 7.73 -13.98 -12.56
N VAL A 50 6.81 -14.83 -13.03
CA VAL A 50 5.55 -15.11 -12.31
C VAL A 50 5.79 -15.76 -10.95
N ASP A 51 6.84 -16.59 -10.82
CA ASP A 51 7.19 -17.27 -9.57
C ASP A 51 7.66 -16.27 -8.51
N GLU A 52 8.43 -15.25 -8.90
CA GLU A 52 8.86 -14.17 -8.01
C GLU A 52 7.68 -13.34 -7.51
N VAL A 53 6.69 -13.09 -8.38
CA VAL A 53 5.47 -12.37 -8.03
C VAL A 53 4.60 -13.17 -7.06
N ALA A 54 4.42 -14.47 -7.31
CA ALA A 54 3.69 -15.36 -6.39
C ALA A 54 4.41 -15.51 -5.03
N ALA A 55 5.74 -15.57 -5.04
CA ALA A 55 6.53 -15.62 -3.81
C ALA A 55 6.45 -14.31 -2.99
N ALA A 56 6.33 -13.16 -3.67
CA ALA A 56 6.20 -11.86 -3.03
C ALA A 56 4.81 -11.64 -2.41
N GLU A 57 3.75 -12.12 -3.05
CA GLU A 57 2.36 -11.91 -2.62
C GLU A 57 1.56 -13.22 -2.62
N LYS A 58 1.44 -13.84 -1.44
CA LYS A 58 0.75 -15.14 -1.25
C LYS A 58 -0.72 -15.12 -1.65
N SER A 59 -1.40 -13.97 -1.56
CA SER A 59 -2.83 -13.90 -1.90
C SER A 59 -3.10 -14.15 -3.39
N ILE A 60 -2.07 -14.10 -4.25
CA ILE A 60 -2.19 -14.43 -5.68
C ILE A 60 -2.54 -15.91 -5.85
N ASP A 61 -1.80 -16.80 -5.20
CA ASP A 61 -2.04 -18.25 -5.27
C ASP A 61 -3.37 -18.63 -4.62
N GLU A 62 -3.69 -18.00 -3.48
CA GLU A 62 -4.96 -18.22 -2.76
C GLU A 62 -6.17 -17.85 -3.63
N LYS A 63 -6.16 -16.66 -4.24
CA LYS A 63 -7.25 -16.21 -5.12
C LYS A 63 -7.33 -17.04 -6.40
N THR A 64 -6.19 -17.45 -6.94
CA THR A 64 -6.16 -18.33 -8.12
C THR A 64 -6.79 -19.68 -7.80
N ALA A 65 -6.43 -20.28 -6.66
CA ALA A 65 -7.04 -21.53 -6.19
C ALA A 65 -8.54 -21.38 -5.92
N GLU A 66 -8.97 -20.25 -5.35
CA GLU A 66 -10.39 -19.94 -5.14
C GLU A 66 -11.16 -19.87 -6.47
N LEU A 67 -10.61 -19.18 -7.48
CA LEU A 67 -11.24 -19.07 -8.79
C LEU A 67 -11.36 -20.44 -9.46
N VAL A 68 -10.29 -21.25 -9.43
CA VAL A 68 -10.27 -22.60 -9.99
C VAL A 68 -11.26 -23.51 -9.28
N SER A 69 -11.31 -23.49 -7.94
CA SER A 69 -12.26 -24.30 -7.16
C SER A 69 -13.73 -23.94 -7.45
N LYS A 70 -13.99 -22.69 -7.84
CA LYS A 70 -15.31 -22.20 -8.25
C LYS A 70 -15.59 -22.38 -9.75
N GLY A 71 -14.68 -23.00 -10.51
CA GLY A 71 -14.81 -23.19 -11.96
C GLY A 71 -14.76 -21.89 -12.77
N ARG A 72 -14.22 -20.81 -12.19
CA ARG A 72 -14.09 -19.50 -12.84
C ARG A 72 -12.73 -19.41 -13.53
N TRP A 73 -12.71 -19.74 -14.82
CA TRP A 73 -11.49 -19.74 -15.64
C TRP A 73 -11.16 -18.39 -16.27
N MET A 74 -12.11 -17.44 -16.26
CA MET A 74 -11.90 -16.08 -16.72
C MET A 74 -11.83 -15.11 -15.53
N VAL A 75 -10.81 -14.26 -15.54
CA VAL A 75 -10.62 -13.23 -14.53
C VAL A 75 -11.64 -12.10 -14.77
N PRO A 76 -12.51 -11.78 -13.79
CA PRO A 76 -13.47 -10.69 -13.93
C PRO A 76 -12.77 -9.34 -14.18
N GLY A 77 -13.23 -8.56 -15.15
CA GLY A 77 -12.67 -7.24 -15.45
C GLY A 77 -11.39 -7.24 -16.31
N TYR A 78 -10.85 -8.42 -16.65
CA TYR A 78 -9.60 -8.52 -17.41
C TYR A 78 -9.80 -8.13 -18.88
N LYS A 79 -10.87 -8.64 -19.52
CA LYS A 79 -11.15 -8.42 -20.94
C LYS A 79 -11.42 -6.94 -21.26
N GLU A 80 -12.02 -6.21 -20.32
CA GLU A 80 -12.32 -4.79 -20.46
C GLU A 80 -11.06 -3.91 -20.47
N LYS A 81 -10.00 -4.35 -19.77
CA LYS A 81 -8.73 -3.60 -19.68
C LYS A 81 -7.68 -4.07 -20.69
N PHE A 82 -7.61 -5.37 -20.95
CA PHE A 82 -6.51 -5.99 -21.71
C PHE A 82 -6.96 -6.60 -23.04
N GLY A 83 -8.28 -6.62 -23.31
CA GLY A 83 -8.84 -7.21 -24.51
C GLY A 83 -8.87 -8.74 -24.49
N ASP A 84 -9.24 -9.31 -25.63
CA ASP A 84 -9.25 -10.74 -25.88
C ASP A 84 -8.46 -10.99 -27.17
N LEU A 85 -7.42 -11.81 -27.08
CA LEU A 85 -6.53 -12.14 -28.19
C LEU A 85 -6.96 -13.42 -28.92
N ALA A 86 -8.08 -14.02 -28.51
CA ALA A 86 -8.62 -15.20 -29.19
C ALA A 86 -8.96 -14.85 -30.65
N MET A 87 -8.31 -15.57 -31.58
CA MET A 87 -8.68 -15.57 -33.00
C MET A 87 -9.94 -16.43 -33.15
N VAL A 88 -11.11 -15.85 -32.88
CA VAL A 88 -12.40 -16.43 -33.25
C VAL A 88 -12.74 -16.03 -34.67
#